data_AF-A0A378MJC3-F1
#
_entry.id   AF-A0A378MJC3-F1
#
_cell.length_a   1.000
_cell.length_b   1.000
_cell.length_c   1.000
_cell.angle_alpha   90.00
_cell.angle_beta   90.00
_cell.angle_gamma   90.00
#
_symmetry.space_group_name_H-M   'P 1'
#
loop_
_entity.id
_entity.type
_entity.pdbx_description
1 polymer ?
#
loop_
_entity_poly.entity_id
_entity_poly.type
_entity_poly.pdbx_seq_one_letter_code
_entity_poly.pdbx_strand_id
1 'polypeptide(L)'
;MINGKLEIRITWADIFKEFTMGILIVLTLTAVVVAICKFVLRQSLIINIIALLLVLLIGGMYLIFLFSVAGTFSFAMLATAIVDLNIMLKYEGILYKMEEQGFTYYEEGKQYKKRWIEVVDIGCYRQYNKKQSVIYKYQVKFIDNSVHVLALRGRIGTEVFKEKFEDYWLTYVEKS
;
A
#
# COMPACT_ATOMS: atom_id res chain seq x y z
N MET A 1 13.08 16.77 26.34
CA MET A 1 13.78 16.09 25.24
C MET A 1 12.87 14.98 24.73
N ILE A 2 12.21 15.16 23.59
CA ILE A 2 11.39 14.10 23.00
C ILE A 2 12.35 13.16 22.26
N ASN A 3 12.90 12.20 23.01
CA ASN A 3 13.65 11.08 22.44
C ASN A 3 12.65 10.13 21.79
N GLY A 4 12.36 10.36 20.52
CA GLY A 4 11.48 9.50 19.75
C GLY A 4 11.59 9.80 18.28
N LYS A 5 12.74 9.46 17.67
CA LYS A 5 12.93 9.48 16.21
C LYS A 5 11.75 8.73 15.58
N LEU A 6 10.80 9.47 15.03
CA LEU A 6 9.66 8.89 14.33
C LEU A 6 10.15 8.49 12.95
N GLU A 7 10.29 7.18 12.76
CA GLU A 7 10.75 6.60 11.51
C GLU A 7 9.73 5.56 11.05
N ILE A 8 9.18 5.76 9.86
CA ILE A 8 8.40 4.75 9.16
C ILE A 8 9.33 4.10 8.16
N ARG A 9 9.54 2.80 8.35
CA ARG A 9 10.39 1.99 7.52
C ARG A 9 9.66 0.73 7.07
N ILE A 10 9.79 0.39 5.80
CA ILE A 10 9.45 -0.93 5.27
C ILE A 10 10.53 -1.91 5.71
N THR A 11 10.12 -3.07 6.21
CA THR A 11 11.07 -4.13 6.58
C THR A 11 11.15 -5.23 5.52
N TRP A 12 12.27 -5.95 5.50
CA TRP A 12 12.40 -7.17 4.67
C TRP A 12 11.29 -8.20 4.96
N ALA A 13 10.81 -8.25 6.21
CA ALA A 13 9.72 -9.15 6.59
C ALA A 13 8.38 -8.75 5.94
N ASP A 14 8.11 -7.44 5.81
CA ASP A 14 6.90 -6.95 5.13
C ASP A 14 6.94 -7.29 3.64
N ILE A 15 8.08 -7.02 2.97
CA ILE A 15 8.27 -7.36 1.54
C ILE A 15 8.12 -8.85 1.31
N PHE A 16 8.77 -9.68 2.14
CA PHE A 16 8.71 -11.13 2.00
C PHE A 16 7.29 -11.66 2.24
N LYS A 17 6.55 -11.07 3.19
CA LYS A 17 5.16 -11.41 3.45
C LYS A 17 4.25 -11.11 2.26
N GLU A 18 4.40 -9.94 1.63
CA GLU A 18 3.62 -9.59 0.43
C GLU A 18 3.96 -10.49 -0.75
N PHE A 19 5.25 -10.75 -0.96
CA PHE A 19 5.72 -11.62 -2.04
C PHE A 19 5.23 -13.07 -1.88
N THR A 20 5.35 -13.63 -0.67
CA THR A 20 4.90 -14.99 -0.38
C THR A 20 3.39 -15.14 -0.45
N MET A 21 2.61 -14.16 0.03
CA MET A 21 1.16 -14.20 -0.10
C MET A 21 0.71 -14.12 -1.56
N GLY A 22 1.32 -13.23 -2.36
CA GLY A 22 1.04 -13.16 -3.80
C GLY A 22 1.29 -14.51 -4.48
N ILE A 23 2.48 -15.09 -4.30
CA ILE A 23 2.82 -16.38 -4.91
C ILE A 23 1.89 -17.50 -4.44
N LEU A 24 1.57 -17.56 -3.14
CA LEU A 24 0.69 -18.59 -2.59
C LEU A 24 -0.70 -18.54 -3.22
N ILE A 25 -1.24 -17.35 -3.46
CA ILE A 25 -2.53 -17.18 -4.15
C ILE A 25 -2.45 -17.73 -5.57
N VAL A 26 -1.40 -17.37 -6.34
CA VAL A 26 -1.21 -17.90 -7.70
C VAL A 26 -1.12 -19.42 -7.69
N LEU A 27 -0.30 -20.00 -6.81
CA LEU A 27 -0.15 -21.46 -6.70
C LEU A 27 -1.47 -22.14 -6.35
N THR A 28 -2.26 -21.55 -5.45
CA THR A 28 -3.57 -22.08 -5.06
C THR A 28 -4.54 -22.05 -6.24
N LEU A 29 -4.60 -20.94 -6.98
CA LEU A 29 -5.43 -20.82 -8.18
C LEU A 29 -5.02 -21.86 -9.24
N THR A 30 -3.72 -22.02 -9.49
CA THR A 30 -3.21 -23.03 -10.43
C THR A 30 -3.55 -24.45 -9.97
N ALA A 31 -3.40 -24.77 -8.68
CA ALA A 31 -3.72 -26.09 -8.14
C ALA A 31 -5.21 -26.43 -8.31
N VAL A 32 -6.11 -25.47 -8.08
CA VAL A 32 -7.55 -25.63 -8.29
C VAL A 32 -7.85 -25.91 -9.78
N VAL A 33 -7.25 -25.15 -10.70
CA VAL A 33 -7.43 -25.40 -12.15
C VAL A 33 -6.94 -26.79 -12.54
N VAL A 34 -5.76 -27.19 -12.08
CA VAL A 34 -5.20 -28.52 -12.37
C VAL A 34 -6.08 -29.62 -11.79
N ALA A 35 -6.63 -29.45 -10.59
CA ALA A 35 -7.53 -30.41 -9.97
C ALA A 35 -8.82 -30.58 -10.78
N ILE A 36 -9.42 -29.47 -11.24
CA ILE A 36 -10.61 -29.48 -12.12
C ILE A 36 -10.27 -30.19 -13.44
N CYS A 37 -9.17 -29.84 -14.09
CA CYS A 37 -8.75 -30.47 -15.34
C CYS A 37 -8.51 -31.98 -15.19
N LYS A 38 -7.83 -32.42 -14.11
CA LYS A 38 -7.62 -33.84 -13.84
C LYS A 38 -8.92 -34.58 -13.58
N PHE A 39 -9.86 -33.98 -12.85
CA PHE A 39 -11.17 -34.57 -12.58
C PHE A 39 -11.95 -34.78 -13.88
N VAL A 40 -11.98 -33.77 -14.76
CA VAL A 40 -12.62 -33.85 -16.08
C VAL A 40 -11.93 -34.90 -16.95
N LEU A 41 -10.61 -34.85 -17.12
CA LEU A 41 -9.89 -35.78 -18.01
C LEU A 41 -10.00 -37.27 -17.62
N ARG A 42 -10.36 -37.58 -16.37
CA ARG A 42 -10.50 -38.96 -15.87
C ARG A 42 -11.87 -39.59 -16.17
N GLN A 43 -12.87 -38.78 -16.54
CA GLN A 43 -14.24 -39.24 -16.74
C GLN A 43 -14.55 -39.55 -18.21
N SER A 44 -15.60 -40.35 -18.45
CA SER A 44 -16.08 -40.59 -19.82
C SER A 44 -16.59 -39.30 -20.47
N LEU A 45 -16.55 -39.25 -21.80
CA LEU A 45 -16.87 -38.06 -22.59
C LEU A 45 -18.27 -37.48 -22.27
N ILE A 46 -19.25 -38.34 -21.96
CA ILE A 46 -20.62 -37.96 -21.58
C ILE A 46 -20.67 -37.32 -20.17
N ILE A 47 -19.93 -37.88 -19.21
CA ILE A 47 -19.85 -37.35 -17.84
C ILE A 47 -19.17 -35.97 -17.83
N ASN A 48 -18.18 -35.76 -18.70
CA ASN A 48 -17.54 -34.46 -18.88
C ASN A 48 -18.47 -33.38 -19.43
N ILE A 49 -19.33 -33.73 -20.39
CA ILE A 49 -20.33 -32.80 -20.93
C ILE A 49 -21.34 -32.41 -19.85
N ILE A 50 -21.81 -33.37 -19.05
CA ILE A 50 -22.74 -33.13 -17.93
C ILE A 50 -22.07 -32.28 -16.82
N ALA A 51 -20.81 -32.56 -16.49
CA ALA A 51 -20.06 -31.79 -15.49
C ALA A 51 -19.80 -30.34 -15.94
N LEU A 52 -19.47 -30.13 -17.22
CA LEU A 52 -19.30 -28.80 -17.81
C LEU A 52 -20.61 -27.99 -17.77
N LEU A 53 -21.73 -28.65 -18.13
CA LEU A 53 -23.07 -28.07 -18.05
C LEU A 53 -23.45 -27.68 -16.62
N LEU A 54 -23.16 -28.53 -15.62
CA LEU A 54 -23.38 -28.25 -14.20
C LEU A 54 -22.52 -27.09 -13.68
N VAL A 55 -21.24 -27.02 -14.06
CA VAL A 55 -20.36 -25.89 -13.72
C VAL A 55 -20.90 -24.59 -14.32
N LEU A 56 -21.31 -24.61 -15.59
CA LEU A 56 -21.93 -23.45 -16.26
C LEU A 56 -23.26 -23.03 -15.62
N LEU A 57 -24.10 -23.99 -15.19
CA LEU A 57 -25.41 -23.76 -14.59
C LEU A 57 -25.35 -23.23 -13.15
N ILE A 58 -24.38 -23.69 -12.34
CA ILE A 58 -24.38 -23.44 -10.89
C ILE A 58 -23.38 -22.35 -10.46
N GLY A 59 -22.26 -22.18 -11.17
CA GLY A 59 -21.17 -21.36 -10.59
C GLY A 59 -20.07 -20.89 -11.52
N GLY A 60 -20.14 -21.11 -12.83
CA GLY A 60 -19.08 -20.75 -13.77
C GLY A 60 -18.73 -19.26 -13.73
N MET A 61 -19.76 -18.39 -13.67
CA MET A 61 -19.56 -16.95 -13.51
C MET A 61 -18.93 -16.59 -12.16
N TYR A 62 -19.34 -17.24 -11.07
CA TYR A 62 -18.78 -17.01 -9.73
C TYR A 62 -17.32 -17.47 -9.63
N LEU A 63 -16.99 -18.61 -10.23
CA LEU A 63 -15.61 -19.10 -10.32
C LEU A 63 -14.75 -18.13 -11.14
N ILE A 64 -15.19 -17.71 -12.33
CA ILE A 64 -14.45 -16.73 -13.14
C ILE A 64 -14.25 -15.42 -12.38
N PHE A 65 -15.29 -14.93 -11.69
CA PHE A 65 -15.21 -13.73 -10.87
C PHE A 65 -14.21 -13.89 -9.72
N LEU A 66 -14.27 -14.99 -8.95
CA LEU A 66 -13.35 -15.25 -7.84
C LEU A 66 -11.90 -15.38 -8.33
N PHE A 67 -11.66 -16.09 -9.43
CA PHE A 67 -10.34 -16.20 -10.04
C PHE A 67 -9.82 -14.84 -10.51
N SER A 68 -10.68 -14.01 -11.11
CA SER A 68 -10.32 -12.66 -11.55
C SER A 68 -9.94 -11.79 -10.36
N VAL A 69 -10.76 -11.74 -9.31
CA VAL A 69 -10.50 -10.94 -8.11
C VAL A 69 -9.23 -11.41 -7.40
N ALA A 70 -9.07 -12.72 -7.19
CA ALA A 70 -7.89 -13.28 -6.54
C ALA A 70 -6.61 -13.05 -7.37
N GLY A 71 -6.71 -13.17 -8.69
CA GLY A 71 -5.61 -12.87 -9.61
C GLY A 71 -5.21 -11.40 -9.58
N THR A 72 -6.18 -10.48 -9.65
CA THR A 72 -5.91 -9.04 -9.55
C THR A 72 -5.31 -8.66 -8.20
N PHE A 73 -5.84 -9.22 -7.10
CA PHE A 73 -5.30 -9.00 -5.77
C PHE A 73 -3.87 -9.51 -5.63
N SER A 74 -3.59 -10.71 -6.12
CA SER A 74 -2.23 -11.27 -6.15
C SER A 74 -1.27 -10.42 -6.97
N PHE A 75 -1.69 -9.93 -8.13
CA PHE A 75 -0.86 -9.06 -8.95
C PHE A 75 -0.58 -7.74 -8.25
N ALA A 76 -1.58 -7.15 -7.59
CA ALA A 76 -1.40 -5.94 -6.80
C ALA A 76 -0.40 -6.13 -5.64
N MET A 77 -0.44 -7.28 -4.95
CA MET A 77 0.54 -7.63 -3.91
C MET A 77 1.95 -7.78 -4.46
N LEU A 78 2.12 -8.42 -5.62
CA LEU A 78 3.45 -8.55 -6.23
C LEU A 78 3.98 -7.20 -6.73
N ALA A 79 3.12 -6.38 -7.33
CA ALA A 79 3.49 -5.04 -7.80
C ALA A 79 3.89 -4.12 -6.63
N THR A 80 3.17 -4.18 -5.51
CA THR A 80 3.52 -3.45 -4.28
C THR A 80 4.84 -3.95 -3.69
N ALA A 81 5.03 -5.26 -3.59
CA ALA A 81 6.30 -5.85 -3.13
C ALA A 81 7.51 -5.41 -3.98
N ILE A 82 7.35 -5.27 -5.31
CA ILE A 82 8.42 -4.77 -6.21
C ILE A 82 8.74 -3.29 -5.93
N VAL A 83 7.71 -2.47 -5.71
CA VAL A 83 7.91 -1.05 -5.34
C VAL A 83 8.64 -0.96 -4.00
N ASP A 84 8.18 -1.73 -3.01
CA ASP A 84 8.74 -1.75 -1.67
C ASP A 84 10.18 -2.30 -1.66
N LEU A 85 10.50 -3.27 -2.52
CA LEU A 85 11.86 -3.74 -2.75
C LEU A 85 12.77 -2.63 -3.30
N ASN A 86 12.29 -1.86 -4.28
CA ASN A 86 13.07 -0.72 -4.80
C ASN A 86 13.33 0.33 -3.72
N ILE A 87 12.34 0.59 -2.86
CA ILE A 87 12.49 1.51 -1.72
C ILE A 87 13.51 0.94 -0.72
N MET A 88 13.46 -0.36 -0.45
CA MET A 88 14.40 -1.03 0.45
C MET A 88 15.84 -0.93 -0.04
N LEU A 89 16.06 -1.19 -1.34
CA LEU A 89 17.38 -1.20 -1.95
C LEU A 89 17.98 0.21 -2.10
N LYS A 90 17.14 1.21 -2.40
CA LYS A 90 17.62 2.58 -2.71
C LYS A 90 17.60 3.53 -1.52
N TYR A 91 16.66 3.34 -0.60
CA TYR A 91 16.38 4.27 0.49
C TYR A 91 16.37 3.58 1.86
N GLU A 92 16.96 2.39 1.97
CA GLU A 92 17.01 1.57 3.20
C GLU A 92 15.63 1.27 3.81
N GLY A 93 14.58 1.33 2.97
CA GLY A 93 13.19 1.13 3.39
C GLY A 93 12.55 2.36 4.03
N ILE A 94 13.25 3.48 4.13
CA ILE A 94 12.78 4.68 4.84
C ILE A 94 11.73 5.39 4.00
N LEU A 95 10.47 5.26 4.42
CA LEU A 95 9.33 6.00 3.86
C LEU A 95 9.19 7.38 4.50
N TYR A 96 9.47 7.45 5.80
CA TYR A 96 9.39 8.69 6.53
C TYR A 96 10.39 8.70 7.67
N LYS A 97 11.08 9.83 7.88
CA LYS A 97 11.98 10.00 9.02
C LYS A 97 12.01 11.44 9.47
N MET A 98 11.70 11.67 10.75
CA MET A 98 11.90 12.95 11.40
C MET A 98 13.32 13.09 11.93
N GLU A 99 13.91 14.25 11.71
CA GLU A 99 15.23 14.66 12.21
C GLU A 99 15.10 16.03 12.90
N GLU A 100 16.11 16.44 13.66
CA GLU A 100 16.05 17.71 14.41
C GLU A 100 15.94 18.95 13.50
N GLN A 101 16.55 18.89 12.31
CA GLN A 101 16.60 20.01 11.37
C GLN A 101 15.51 19.94 10.29
N GLY A 102 14.78 18.83 10.20
CA GLY A 102 13.77 18.62 9.16
C GLY A 102 13.24 17.19 9.13
N PHE A 103 12.73 16.79 7.97
CA PHE A 103 12.24 15.43 7.78
C PHE A 103 12.49 14.96 6.34
N THR A 104 12.46 13.66 6.19
CA THR A 104 12.60 12.97 4.91
C THR A 104 11.34 12.17 4.65
N TYR A 105 10.80 12.23 3.43
CA TYR A 105 9.59 11.51 3.05
C TYR A 105 9.71 10.93 1.64
N TYR A 106 9.01 9.82 1.38
CA TYR A 106 8.93 9.20 0.07
C TYR A 106 7.61 9.55 -0.63
N GLU A 107 7.70 10.05 -1.86
CA GLU A 107 6.54 10.39 -2.70
C GLU A 107 6.90 10.19 -4.19
N GLU A 108 5.95 9.71 -4.99
CA GLU A 108 6.09 9.57 -6.46
C GLU A 108 7.40 8.92 -6.95
N GLY A 109 7.89 7.89 -6.27
CA GLY A 109 9.10 7.17 -6.70
C GLY A 109 10.42 7.78 -6.20
N LYS A 110 10.38 8.88 -5.44
CA LYS A 110 11.56 9.61 -4.97
C LYS A 110 11.46 9.92 -3.48
N GLN A 111 12.63 10.06 -2.87
CA GLN A 111 12.74 10.51 -1.50
C GLN A 111 13.10 12.01 -1.49
N TYR A 112 12.36 12.79 -0.72
CA TYR A 112 12.52 14.22 -0.57
C TYR A 112 12.98 14.53 0.85
N LYS A 113 13.87 15.52 0.98
CA LYS A 113 14.32 16.06 2.27
C LYS A 113 13.91 17.52 2.36
N LYS A 114 13.22 17.89 3.44
CA LYS A 114 12.75 19.24 3.71
C LYS A 114 13.17 19.65 5.11
N ARG A 115 13.62 20.89 5.29
CA ARG A 115 13.92 21.46 6.61
C ARG A 115 12.64 21.97 7.27
N TRP A 116 12.62 22.01 8.60
CA TRP A 116 11.47 22.55 9.33
C TRP A 116 11.20 24.02 9.00
N ILE A 117 12.26 24.81 8.74
CA ILE A 117 12.14 26.21 8.26
C ILE A 117 11.42 26.34 6.92
N GLU A 118 11.37 25.28 6.11
CA GLU A 118 10.69 25.29 4.83
C GLU A 118 9.20 25.01 4.96
N VAL A 119 8.72 24.66 6.16
CA VAL A 119 7.32 24.36 6.44
C VAL A 119 6.58 25.63 6.84
N VAL A 120 5.52 25.94 6.10
CA VAL A 120 4.66 27.11 6.35
C VAL A 120 3.49 26.74 7.26
N ASP A 121 2.90 25.57 7.03
CA ASP A 121 1.68 25.17 7.71
C ASP A 121 1.51 23.65 7.64
N ILE A 122 0.94 23.08 8.70
CA ILE A 122 0.65 21.65 8.82
C ILE A 122 -0.76 21.53 9.37
N GLY A 123 -1.59 20.73 8.72
CA GLY A 123 -2.92 20.47 9.26
C GLY A 123 -3.84 19.68 8.35
N CYS A 124 -5.08 19.53 8.80
CA CYS A 124 -6.13 18.87 8.05
C CYS A 124 -6.90 19.87 7.18
N TYR A 125 -6.67 19.85 5.87
CA TYR A 125 -7.32 20.78 4.94
C TYR A 125 -8.45 20.12 4.17
N ARG A 126 -9.50 20.92 3.98
CA ARG A 126 -10.63 20.62 3.12
C ARG A 126 -10.20 20.67 1.65
N GLN A 127 -10.46 19.60 0.90
CA GLN A 127 -10.22 19.51 -0.53
C GLN A 127 -11.51 19.15 -1.28
N TYR A 128 -11.74 19.81 -2.41
CA TYR A 128 -12.83 19.45 -3.32
C TYR A 128 -12.33 18.42 -4.34
N ASN A 129 -12.93 17.23 -4.33
CA ASN A 129 -12.65 16.22 -5.34
C ASN A 129 -13.79 16.23 -6.37
N LYS A 130 -13.45 16.30 -7.66
CA LYS A 130 -14.44 16.36 -8.76
C LYS A 130 -15.36 15.14 -8.82
N LYS A 131 -14.99 14.02 -8.20
CA LYS A 131 -15.74 12.75 -8.26
C LYS A 131 -16.55 12.42 -7.01
N GLN A 132 -16.15 12.93 -5.84
CA GLN A 132 -16.76 12.60 -4.55
C GLN A 132 -16.67 13.82 -3.65
N SER A 133 -17.69 14.02 -2.83
CA SER A 133 -17.80 15.02 -1.75
C SER A 133 -16.48 15.54 -1.17
N VAL A 134 -16.54 16.74 -0.63
CA VAL A 134 -15.52 17.33 0.24
C VAL A 134 -14.75 16.28 1.05
N ILE A 135 -13.44 16.16 0.82
CA ILE A 135 -12.54 15.26 1.55
C ILE A 135 -11.58 16.10 2.39
N TYR A 136 -11.28 15.65 3.61
CA TYR A 136 -10.28 16.29 4.45
C TYR A 136 -8.99 15.48 4.39
N LYS A 137 -7.88 16.14 4.02
CA LYS A 137 -6.57 15.50 3.96
C LYS A 137 -5.56 16.26 4.79
N TYR A 138 -4.79 15.51 5.55
CA TYR A 138 -3.71 16.02 6.35
C TYR A 138 -2.48 16.29 5.46
N GLN A 139 -1.98 17.52 5.47
CA GLN A 139 -0.96 17.99 4.52
C GLN A 139 0.08 18.87 5.20
N VAL A 140 1.27 18.90 4.61
CA VAL A 140 2.35 19.84 4.92
C VAL A 140 2.47 20.80 3.74
N LYS A 141 2.39 22.11 4.01
CA LYS A 141 2.62 23.16 3.03
C LYS A 141 4.01 23.72 3.20
N PHE A 142 4.71 23.90 2.09
CA PHE A 142 6.06 24.44 2.09
C PHE A 142 6.13 25.87 1.56
N ILE A 143 7.25 26.57 1.83
CA ILE A 143 7.49 27.96 1.39
C ILE A 143 7.48 28.08 -0.14
N ASP A 144 7.87 27.01 -0.85
CA ASP A 144 7.84 26.96 -2.32
C ASP A 144 6.42 26.70 -2.89
N ASN A 145 5.38 26.78 -2.05
CA ASN A 145 3.98 26.44 -2.34
C ASN A 145 3.74 24.98 -2.74
N SER A 146 4.74 24.10 -2.64
CA SER A 146 4.51 22.66 -2.79
C SER A 146 3.76 22.12 -1.57
N VAL A 147 3.03 21.03 -1.80
CA VAL A 147 2.18 20.40 -0.79
C VAL A 147 2.45 18.92 -0.76
N HIS A 148 2.81 18.41 0.42
CA HIS A 148 2.93 16.98 0.66
C HIS A 148 1.73 16.48 1.44
N VAL A 149 1.05 15.45 0.94
CA VAL A 149 -0.05 14.79 1.67
C VAL A 149 0.54 13.73 2.58
N LEU A 150 0.27 13.80 3.89
CA LEU A 150 0.66 12.72 4.82
C LEU A 150 -0.23 11.49 4.59
N ALA A 151 0.09 10.72 3.55
CA ALA A 151 -0.52 9.45 3.22
C ALA A 151 0.37 8.31 3.73
N LEU A 152 0.35 8.09 5.05
CA LEU A 152 1.20 7.08 5.68
C LEU A 152 0.73 5.69 5.25
N ARG A 153 1.53 5.03 4.42
CA ARG A 153 1.43 3.58 4.21
C ARG A 153 2.18 2.90 5.36
N GLY A 154 1.48 2.11 6.18
CA GLY A 154 2.13 1.35 7.26
C GLY A 154 1.23 0.97 8.44
N ARG A 155 1.83 0.26 9.40
CA ARG A 155 1.17 -0.25 10.62
C ARG A 155 1.07 0.77 11.76
N ILE A 156 1.63 1.98 11.59
CA ILE A 156 1.48 3.06 12.58
C ILE A 156 0.15 3.74 12.33
N GLY A 157 -0.70 3.79 13.36
CA GLY A 157 -1.99 4.48 13.30
C GLY A 157 -1.77 5.93 12.86
N THR A 158 -2.45 6.32 11.78
CA THR A 158 -2.28 7.61 11.12
C THR A 158 -2.48 8.80 12.06
N GLU A 159 -3.20 8.63 13.17
CA GLU A 159 -3.44 9.66 14.20
C GLU A 159 -2.20 9.93 15.05
N VAL A 160 -1.58 8.90 15.62
CA VAL A 160 -0.38 9.02 16.48
C VAL A 160 0.80 9.65 15.74
N PHE A 161 0.89 9.39 14.44
CA PHE A 161 1.93 9.98 13.61
C PHE A 161 1.67 11.47 13.33
N LYS A 162 0.41 11.87 13.11
CA LYS A 162 0.04 13.27 12.85
C LYS A 162 0.32 14.15 14.06
N GLU A 163 -0.14 13.73 15.24
CA GLU A 163 0.07 14.48 16.49
C GLU A 163 1.57 14.73 16.73
N LYS A 164 2.38 13.68 16.58
CA LYS A 164 3.84 13.83 16.68
C LYS A 164 4.41 14.76 15.61
N PHE A 165 3.89 14.73 14.38
CA PHE A 165 4.37 15.61 13.32
C PHE A 165 4.10 17.09 13.62
N GLU A 166 2.92 17.42 14.15
CA GLU A 166 2.60 18.76 14.65
C GLU A 166 3.50 19.15 15.82
N ASP A 167 3.65 18.28 16.82
CA ASP A 167 4.47 18.56 18.01
C ASP A 167 5.92 18.88 17.64
N TYR A 168 6.50 18.13 16.70
CA TYR A 168 7.87 18.35 16.24
C TYR A 168 8.02 19.70 15.52
N TRP A 169 7.05 20.08 14.69
CA TRP A 169 7.06 21.38 14.01
C TRP A 169 6.86 22.54 14.98
N LEU A 170 5.88 22.45 15.90
CA LEU A 170 5.64 23.47 16.93
C LEU A 170 6.87 23.66 17.81
N THR A 171 7.50 22.56 18.25
CA THR A 171 8.74 22.62 19.03
C THR A 171 9.87 23.32 18.27
N TYR A 172 9.92 23.18 16.94
CA TYR A 172 10.90 23.89 16.12
C TYR A 172 10.56 25.38 16.01
N VAL A 173 9.31 25.72 15.69
CA VAL A 173 8.83 27.11 15.55
C VAL A 173 9.00 27.90 16.84
N GLU A 174 8.76 27.27 18.00
CA GLU A 174 8.96 27.91 19.31
C GLU A 174 10.44 28.13 19.68
N LYS A 175 11.37 27.41 19.04
CA LYS A 175 12.81 27.49 19.30
C LYS A 175 13.60 28.32 18.28
N SER A 176 12.98 28.67 17.15
CA SER A 176 13.53 29.50 16.07
C SER A 176 13.25 30.98 16.29
#